data_AF-A0A1R0Y5E3-F1
#
_entry.id   AF-A0A1R0Y5E3-F1
#
_cell.length_a   1.000
_cell.length_b   1.000
_cell.length_c   1.000
_cell.angle_alpha   90.00
_cell.angle_beta   90.00
_cell.angle_gamma   90.00
#
_symmetry.space_group_name_H-M   'P 1'
#
loop_
_entity.id
_entity.type
_entity.pdbx_description
1 polymer ?
#
loop_
_entity_poly.entity_id
_entity_poly.type
_entity_poly.pdbx_seq_one_letter_code
_entity_poly.pdbx_strand_id
1 'polypeptide(L)'
;MSKGLEEARRLLSRGRNLMTLREARENACLSLDEAAEKIDVTVSRLKGWEINCGRTDTYLFLKLLQLYGTSSSHVYAGRETDLLAARREVNMLKSEVIRAEDIVALLKKMGRDTTVLEDYLEGLSKCWEAETKNALAIGVAKALETSVM
;
A
#
# COMPACT_ATOMS: atom_id res chain seq x y z
N MET A 1 -16.35 -9.89 3.69
CA MET A 1 -15.04 -9.39 3.24
C MET A 1 -13.94 -10.13 4.00
N SER A 2 -12.78 -10.42 3.36
CA SER A 2 -11.65 -11.05 4.07
C SER A 2 -11.00 -10.03 5.02
N LYS A 3 -10.55 -10.47 6.20
CA LYS A 3 -9.81 -9.60 7.15
C LYS A 3 -8.56 -8.97 6.51
N GLY A 4 -7.93 -9.67 5.57
CA GLY A 4 -6.75 -9.17 4.85
C GLY A 4 -7.07 -8.00 3.90
N LEU A 5 -8.19 -8.04 3.19
CA LEU A 5 -8.61 -6.93 2.34
C LEU A 5 -8.87 -5.65 3.15
N GLU A 6 -9.53 -5.79 4.30
CA GLU A 6 -9.83 -4.66 5.18
C GLU A 6 -8.57 -4.03 5.76
N GLU A 7 -7.60 -4.83 6.18
CA GLU A 7 -6.31 -4.31 6.65
C GLU A 7 -5.51 -3.66 5.51
N ALA A 8 -5.49 -4.25 4.31
CA ALA A 8 -4.86 -3.63 3.14
C ALA A 8 -5.47 -2.26 2.81
N ARG A 9 -6.81 -2.15 2.82
CA ARG A 9 -7.52 -0.86 2.65
C ARG A 9 -7.08 0.14 3.70
N ARG A 10 -7.13 -0.25 4.97
CA ARG A 10 -6.75 0.60 6.10
C ARG A 10 -5.31 1.14 5.96
N LEU A 11 -4.37 0.29 5.53
CA LEU A 11 -2.97 0.69 5.34
C LEU A 11 -2.80 1.65 4.16
N LEU A 12 -3.50 1.42 3.04
CA LEU A 12 -3.45 2.30 1.87
C LEU A 12 -4.15 3.64 2.11
N SER A 13 -5.30 3.65 2.79
CA SER A 13 -6.01 4.89 3.20
C SER A 13 -5.13 5.77 4.08
N ARG A 14 -4.28 5.15 4.90
CA ARG A 14 -3.23 5.81 5.70
C ARG A 14 -2.03 6.32 4.90
N GLY A 15 -2.11 6.34 3.57
CA GLY A 15 -1.05 6.82 2.69
C GLY A 15 0.21 5.95 2.65
N ARG A 16 0.16 4.70 3.13
CA ARG A 16 1.30 3.79 3.00
C ARG A 16 1.42 3.35 1.55
N ASN A 17 2.58 3.59 0.95
CA ASN A 17 2.93 3.02 -0.35
C ASN A 17 3.51 1.61 -0.13
N LEU A 18 2.62 0.63 0.03
CA LEU A 18 2.98 -0.78 0.17
C LEU A 18 3.03 -1.47 -1.19
N MET A 19 3.96 -2.39 -1.38
CA MET A 19 4.08 -3.27 -2.54
C MET A 19 3.93 -4.75 -2.20
N THR A 20 3.63 -5.57 -3.21
CA THR A 20 3.63 -7.03 -3.05
C THR A 20 5.05 -7.56 -2.99
N LEU A 21 5.23 -8.79 -2.50
CA LEU A 21 6.54 -9.44 -2.53
C LEU A 21 7.02 -9.69 -3.98
N ARG A 22 6.09 -9.92 -4.91
CA ARG A 22 6.38 -10.03 -6.35
C ARG A 22 6.91 -8.71 -6.90
N GLU A 23 6.21 -7.60 -6.64
CA GLU A 23 6.62 -6.27 -7.07
C GLU A 23 8.00 -5.92 -6.51
N ALA A 24 8.29 -6.27 -5.25
CA ALA A 24 9.62 -6.08 -4.68
C ALA A 24 10.72 -6.83 -5.46
N ARG A 25 10.45 -8.09 -5.86
CA ARG A 25 11.38 -8.87 -6.70
C ARG A 25 11.57 -8.25 -8.08
N GLU A 26 10.47 -7.85 -8.72
CA GLU A 26 10.50 -7.26 -10.06
C GLU A 26 11.22 -5.91 -10.07
N ASN A 27 11.03 -5.09 -9.03
CA ASN A 27 11.76 -3.84 -8.84
C ASN A 27 13.27 -4.06 -8.61
N ALA A 28 13.66 -5.22 -8.07
CA ALA A 28 15.05 -5.63 -7.95
C ALA A 28 15.61 -6.27 -9.24
N CYS A 29 14.82 -6.28 -10.33
CA CYS A 29 15.18 -6.86 -11.63
C CYS A 29 15.58 -8.35 -11.56
N LEU A 30 14.99 -9.12 -10.63
CA LEU A 30 15.27 -10.54 -10.47
C LEU A 30 14.14 -11.38 -11.05
N SER A 31 14.49 -12.44 -11.78
CA SER A 31 13.54 -13.50 -12.11
C SER A 31 13.17 -14.31 -10.86
N LEU A 32 12.04 -15.03 -10.94
CA LEU A 32 11.61 -15.90 -9.86
C LEU A 32 12.64 -17.00 -9.56
N ASP A 33 13.29 -17.54 -10.60
CA ASP A 33 14.28 -18.60 -10.49
C ASP A 33 15.58 -18.08 -9.82
N GLU A 34 16.11 -16.94 -10.28
CA GLU A 34 17.31 -16.32 -9.69
C GLU A 34 17.09 -15.94 -8.23
N ALA A 35 15.90 -15.40 -7.90
CA ALA A 35 15.59 -15.05 -6.52
C ALA A 35 15.54 -16.28 -5.63
N ALA A 36 14.87 -17.36 -6.08
CA ALA A 36 14.77 -18.61 -5.34
C ALA A 36 16.14 -19.26 -5.11
N GLU A 37 17.00 -19.29 -6.13
CA GLU A 37 18.37 -19.79 -6.05
C GLU A 37 19.19 -19.00 -5.01
N LYS A 38 19.19 -17.66 -5.08
CA LYS A 38 19.97 -16.81 -4.18
C LYS A 38 19.59 -16.94 -2.71
N ILE A 39 18.35 -17.31 -2.40
CA ILE A 39 17.91 -17.52 -1.02
C ILE A 39 17.90 -18.99 -0.60
N ASP A 40 18.28 -19.92 -1.49
CA ASP A 40 18.28 -21.37 -1.27
C ASP A 40 16.89 -21.95 -0.96
N VAL A 41 15.91 -21.65 -1.84
CA VAL A 41 14.57 -22.25 -1.77
C VAL A 41 14.09 -22.71 -3.13
N THR A 42 13.06 -23.55 -3.15
CA THR A 42 12.43 -23.95 -4.40
C THR A 42 11.60 -22.80 -4.99
N VAL A 43 11.60 -22.70 -6.32
CA VAL A 43 10.79 -21.74 -7.09
C VAL A 43 9.31 -21.80 -6.70
N SER A 44 8.77 -23.02 -6.52
CA SER A 44 7.39 -23.24 -6.08
C SER A 44 7.11 -22.63 -4.71
N ARG A 45 8.06 -22.74 -3.78
CA ARG A 45 7.94 -22.15 -2.44
C ARG A 45 7.95 -20.63 -2.50
N LEU A 46 8.87 -20.03 -3.25
CA LEU A 46 8.90 -18.57 -3.45
C LEU A 46 7.61 -18.07 -4.13
N LYS A 47 7.12 -18.77 -5.14
CA LYS A 47 5.84 -18.47 -5.79
C LYS A 47 4.67 -18.48 -4.81
N GLY A 48 4.64 -19.46 -3.90
CA GLY A 48 3.64 -19.52 -2.83
C GLY A 48 3.70 -18.31 -1.89
N TRP A 49 4.90 -17.83 -1.58
CA TRP A 49 5.09 -16.63 -0.77
C TRP A 49 4.71 -15.34 -1.50
N GLU A 50 4.94 -15.25 -2.81
CA GLU A 50 4.45 -14.11 -3.59
C GLU A 50 2.92 -14.02 -3.56
N ILE A 51 2.22 -15.16 -3.56
CA ILE A 51 0.75 -15.20 -3.44
C ILE A 51 0.31 -14.81 -2.03
N ASN A 52 0.99 -15.32 -1.00
CA ASN A 52 0.69 -15.01 0.40
C ASN A 52 1.95 -14.94 1.26
N CYS A 53 2.43 -13.72 1.44
CA CYS A 53 3.66 -13.42 2.17
C CYS A 53 3.49 -13.58 3.69
N GLY A 54 2.25 -13.50 4.21
CA GLY A 54 1.97 -13.67 5.64
C GLY A 54 2.26 -15.08 6.20
N ARG A 55 2.63 -16.04 5.34
CA ARG A 55 3.03 -17.40 5.73
C ARG A 55 4.54 -17.66 5.59
N THR A 56 5.30 -16.64 5.19
CA THR A 56 6.75 -16.77 5.02
C THR A 56 7.41 -16.80 6.40
N ASP A 57 8.40 -17.67 6.55
CA ASP A 57 9.28 -17.67 7.71
C ASP A 57 9.98 -16.31 7.85
N THR A 58 10.06 -15.76 9.07
CA THR A 58 10.54 -14.40 9.29
C THR A 58 12.00 -14.23 8.85
N TYR A 59 12.86 -15.23 9.07
CA TYR A 59 14.26 -15.16 8.66
C TYR A 59 14.38 -15.14 7.13
N LEU A 60 13.66 -16.03 6.44
CA LEU A 60 13.66 -16.08 4.97
C LEU A 60 13.00 -14.84 4.34
N PHE A 61 11.98 -14.28 4.99
CA PHE A 61 11.38 -13.03 4.58
C PHE A 61 12.37 -11.87 4.65
N LEU A 62 13.09 -11.72 5.76
CA LEU A 62 14.13 -10.68 5.90
C LEU A 62 15.27 -10.87 4.88
N LYS A 63 15.68 -12.11 4.61
CA LYS A 63 16.68 -12.43 3.59
C LYS A 63 16.23 -12.01 2.18
N LEU A 64 14.95 -12.22 1.84
CA LEU A 64 14.36 -11.75 0.58
C LEU A 64 14.35 -10.22 0.49
N LEU A 65 13.93 -9.54 1.55
CA LEU A 65 13.90 -8.08 1.58
C LEU A 65 15.30 -7.47 1.43
N GLN A 66 16.31 -8.08 2.07
CA GLN A 66 17.71 -7.70 1.90
C GLN A 66 18.17 -7.91 0.46
N LEU A 67 17.85 -9.07 -0.14
CA LEU A 67 18.16 -9.36 -1.54
C LEU A 67 17.50 -8.35 -2.50
N TYR A 68 16.28 -7.93 -2.19
CA TYR A 68 15.51 -6.98 -3.01
C TYR A 68 15.85 -5.52 -2.72
N GLY A 69 16.71 -5.23 -1.74
CA GLY A 69 17.07 -3.87 -1.36
C GLY A 69 15.89 -3.05 -0.81
N THR A 70 14.93 -3.69 -0.14
CA THR A 70 13.73 -3.04 0.41
C THR A 70 13.55 -3.32 1.90
N SER A 71 12.70 -2.54 2.55
CA SER A 71 12.35 -2.72 3.96
C SER A 71 10.99 -3.39 4.12
N SER A 72 10.81 -4.14 5.20
CA SER A 72 9.54 -4.77 5.56
C SER A 72 8.39 -3.77 5.70
N SER A 73 8.69 -2.50 6.02
CA SER A 73 7.70 -1.42 6.10
C SER A 73 7.06 -1.07 4.75
N HIS A 74 7.69 -1.46 3.65
CA HIS A 74 7.22 -1.20 2.28
C HIS A 74 6.55 -2.42 1.64
N VAL A 75 6.62 -3.60 2.26
CA VAL A 75 6.04 -4.84 1.70
C VAL A 75 4.82 -5.26 2.50
N TYR A 76 3.72 -5.56 1.80
CA TYR A 76 2.51 -6.03 2.46
C TYR A 76 2.62 -7.49 2.89
N ALA A 77 2.60 -7.72 4.20
CA ALA A 77 2.69 -9.05 4.82
C ALA A 77 1.35 -9.82 4.80
N GLY A 78 0.78 -10.01 3.62
CA GLY A 78 -0.51 -10.68 3.43
C GLY A 78 -0.65 -11.31 2.05
N ARG A 79 -1.89 -11.50 1.60
CA ARG A 79 -2.16 -11.99 0.24
C ARG A 79 -1.97 -10.90 -0.78
N GLU A 80 -1.29 -11.21 -1.88
CA GLU A 80 -1.14 -10.31 -3.01
C GLU A 80 -2.49 -9.79 -3.53
N THR A 81 -3.48 -10.68 -3.65
CA THR A 81 -4.82 -10.33 -4.13
C THR A 81 -5.52 -9.29 -3.26
N ASP A 82 -5.29 -9.31 -1.94
CA ASP A 82 -5.91 -8.37 -1.01
C ASP A 82 -5.34 -6.96 -1.22
N LEU A 83 -4.02 -6.82 -1.36
CA LEU A 83 -3.37 -5.54 -1.65
C LEU A 83 -3.80 -4.99 -3.02
N LEU A 84 -3.79 -5.84 -4.06
CA LEU A 84 -4.16 -5.42 -5.42
C LEU A 84 -5.64 -5.03 -5.53
N ALA A 85 -6.53 -5.69 -4.78
CA ALA A 85 -7.94 -5.29 -4.70
C ALA A 85 -8.09 -3.95 -3.97
N ALA A 86 -7.46 -3.79 -2.81
CA ALA A 86 -7.51 -2.55 -2.05
C ALA A 86 -6.94 -1.36 -2.84
N ARG A 87 -5.83 -1.55 -3.56
CA ARG A 87 -5.27 -0.51 -4.45
C ARG A 87 -6.23 -0.12 -5.57
N ARG A 88 -6.89 -1.10 -6.19
CA ARG A 88 -7.88 -0.82 -7.25
C ARG A 88 -9.01 0.06 -6.72
N GLU A 89 -9.53 -0.25 -5.53
CA GLU A 89 -10.60 0.53 -4.91
C GLU A 89 -10.16 1.95 -4.55
N VAL A 90 -8.97 2.10 -3.94
CA VAL A 90 -8.41 3.42 -3.63
C VAL A 90 -8.19 4.24 -4.91
N ASN A 91 -7.72 3.61 -5.99
CA ASN A 91 -7.53 4.29 -7.27
C ASN A 91 -8.87 4.69 -7.92
N MET A 92 -9.91 3.85 -7.83
CA MET A 92 -11.25 4.21 -8.29
C MET A 92 -11.78 5.43 -7.53
N LEU A 93 -11.70 5.41 -6.20
CA LEU A 93 -12.13 6.55 -5.36
C LEU A 93 -11.35 7.82 -5.70
N LYS A 94 -10.02 7.74 -5.88
CA LYS A 94 -9.21 8.89 -6.31
C LYS A 94 -9.68 9.44 -7.66
N SER A 95 -9.98 8.59 -8.63
CA SER A 95 -10.50 9.03 -9.93
C SER A 95 -11.91 9.61 -9.87
N GLU A 96 -12.75 9.16 -8.92
CA GLU A 96 -14.06 9.77 -8.65
C GLU A 96 -13.93 11.16 -8.05
N VAL A 97 -12.98 11.37 -7.12
CA VAL A 97 -12.71 12.69 -6.54
C VAL A 97 -12.23 13.67 -7.61
N ILE A 98 -11.30 13.26 -8.47
CA ILE A 98 -10.84 14.10 -9.60
C ILE A 98 -12.02 14.49 -10.50
N ARG A 99 -12.90 13.54 -10.84
CA ARG A 99 -14.10 13.84 -11.63
C ARG A 99 -15.04 14.81 -10.92
N ALA A 100 -15.19 14.70 -9.60
CA ALA A 100 -16.00 15.62 -8.83
C ALA A 100 -15.40 17.04 -8.82
N GLU A 101 -14.07 17.17 -8.70
CA GLU A 101 -13.36 18.44 -8.82
C GLU A 101 -13.58 19.10 -10.20
N ASP A 102 -13.53 18.32 -11.28
CA ASP A 102 -13.82 18.80 -12.64
C ASP A 102 -15.26 19.34 -12.76
N ILE A 103 -16.24 18.62 -12.19
CA ILE A 103 -17.65 19.05 -12.19
C ILE A 103 -17.82 20.35 -11.40
N VAL A 104 -17.21 20.46 -10.23
CA VAL A 104 -17.24 21.68 -9.41
C VAL A 104 -16.65 22.87 -10.19
N ALA A 105 -15.52 22.66 -10.86
CA ALA A 105 -14.92 23.69 -11.71
C ALA A 105 -15.84 24.14 -12.85
N LEU A 106 -16.58 23.20 -13.48
CA LEU A 106 -17.58 23.52 -14.52
C LEU A 106 -18.76 24.32 -13.95
N LEU A 107 -19.33 23.88 -12.82
CA LEU A 107 -20.44 24.57 -12.16
C LEU A 107 -20.08 26.02 -11.80
N LYS A 108 -18.86 26.22 -11.28
CA LYS A 108 -18.32 27.54 -10.95
C LYS A 108 -18.21 28.44 -12.19
N LYS A 109 -17.73 27.90 -13.31
CA LYS A 109 -17.70 28.62 -14.61
C LYS A 109 -19.09 29.01 -15.09
N MET A 110 -20.12 28.24 -14.76
CA MET A 110 -21.51 28.54 -15.08
C MET A 110 -22.15 29.55 -14.10
N GLY A 111 -21.39 30.12 -13.16
CA GLY A 111 -21.90 31.07 -12.16
C GLY A 111 -22.76 30.42 -11.08
N ARG A 112 -22.66 29.09 -10.89
CA ARG A 112 -23.29 28.41 -9.76
C ARG A 112 -22.44 28.61 -8.50
N ASP A 113 -23.12 28.78 -7.38
CA ASP A 113 -22.48 28.69 -6.07
C ASP A 113 -22.08 27.23 -5.81
N THR A 114 -20.78 27.01 -5.58
CA THR A 114 -20.18 25.70 -5.35
C THR A 114 -19.53 25.58 -3.98
N THR A 115 -19.66 26.57 -3.09
CA THR A 115 -18.91 26.61 -1.81
C THR A 115 -19.10 25.34 -0.98
N VAL A 116 -20.34 24.84 -0.88
CA VAL A 116 -20.65 23.59 -0.15
C VAL A 116 -19.90 22.38 -0.72
N LEU A 117 -19.77 22.29 -2.05
CA LEU A 117 -19.07 21.18 -2.70
C LEU A 117 -17.55 21.31 -2.57
N GLU A 118 -17.03 22.53 -2.66
CA GLU A 118 -15.61 22.84 -2.44
C GLU A 118 -15.20 22.48 -1.00
N ASP A 119 -15.99 22.90 0.00
CA ASP A 119 -15.75 22.57 1.41
C ASP A 119 -15.77 21.06 1.66
N TYR A 120 -16.71 20.34 1.02
CA TYR A 120 -16.80 18.88 1.13
C TYR A 120 -15.58 18.18 0.55
N LEU A 121 -15.14 18.56 -0.65
CA LEU A 121 -13.94 18.00 -1.30
C LEU A 121 -12.66 18.34 -0.52
N GLU A 122 -12.55 19.57 0.00
CA GLU A 122 -11.44 19.96 0.85
C GLU A 122 -11.42 19.15 2.15
N GLY A 123 -12.60 18.89 2.75
CA GLY A 123 -12.75 18.01 3.89
C GLY A 123 -12.26 16.59 3.62
N LEU A 124 -12.61 16.01 2.46
CA LEU A 124 -12.11 14.69 2.06
C LEU A 124 -10.59 14.68 1.89
N SER A 125 -10.01 15.71 1.27
CA SER A 125 -8.56 15.84 1.10
C SER A 125 -7.83 15.95 2.45
N LYS A 126 -8.32 16.79 3.37
CA LYS A 126 -7.78 16.93 4.73
C LYS A 126 -7.87 15.65 5.54
N CYS A 127 -8.97 14.90 5.42
CA CYS A 127 -9.11 13.59 6.07
C CYS A 127 -8.02 12.61 5.58
N TRP A 128 -7.78 12.54 4.26
CA TRP A 128 -6.70 11.73 3.72
C TRP A 128 -5.32 12.18 4.23
N GLU A 129 -5.02 13.49 4.20
CA GLU A 129 -3.73 14.00 4.70
C GLU A 129 -3.52 13.74 6.20
N ALA A 130 -4.54 13.95 7.03
CA ALA A 130 -4.46 13.73 8.48
C ALA A 130 -4.24 12.24 8.80
N GLU A 131 -4.89 11.34 8.07
CA GLU A 131 -4.66 9.90 8.19
C GLU A 131 -3.23 9.52 7.79
N THR A 132 -2.66 10.14 6.76
CA THR A 132 -1.25 9.92 6.37
C THR A 132 -0.26 10.40 7.43
N LYS A 133 -0.46 11.60 7.99
CA LYS A 133 0.40 12.19 9.03
C LYS A 133 0.33 11.40 10.34
N ASN A 134 -0.85 10.98 10.76
CA ASN A 134 -1.02 10.14 11.95
C ASN A 134 -0.40 8.74 11.76
N ALA A 135 -0.51 8.15 10.56
CA ALA A 135 0.12 6.86 10.28
C ALA A 135 1.65 6.92 10.25
N LEU A 136 2.22 8.04 9.77
CA LEU A 136 3.65 8.34 9.88
C LEU A 136 4.09 8.46 11.35
N ALA A 137 3.36 9.22 12.16
CA ALA A 137 3.65 9.39 13.59
C ALA A 137 3.61 8.06 14.37
N ILE A 138 2.59 7.22 14.12
CA ILE A 138 2.47 5.89 14.74
C ILE A 138 3.59 4.96 14.26
N GLY A 139 3.97 5.02 12.97
CA GLY A 139 5.06 4.23 12.42
C GLY A 139 6.42 4.59 13.03
N VAL A 140 6.69 5.88 13.24
CA VAL A 140 7.91 6.37 13.89
C VAL A 140 7.95 5.95 15.36
N ALA A 141 6.85 6.12 16.09
CA ALA A 141 6.76 5.70 17.50
C ALA A 141 7.03 4.20 17.66
N LYS A 142 6.42 3.36 16.81
CA LYS A 142 6.59 1.91 16.87
C LYS A 142 8.01 1.46 16.47
N ALA A 143 8.64 2.13 15.52
CA ALA A 143 10.02 1.84 15.13
C ALA A 143 11.03 2.16 16.26
N LEU A 144 10.80 3.25 16.99
CA LEU A 144 11.61 3.63 18.16
C LEU A 144 11.46 2.63 19.31
N GLU A 145 10.26 2.10 19.56
CA GLU A 145 10.04 1.07 20.59
C GLU A 145 10.78 -0.25 20.28
N THR A 146 10.86 -0.64 19.00
CA THR A 146 11.61 -1.83 18.58
C THR A 146 13.13 -1.65 18.49
N SER A 147 13.64 -0.41 18.48
CA SER A 147 15.08 -0.14 18.44
C SER A 147 15.72 0.00 19.82
N VAL A 148 14.91 -0.03 20.88
CA VAL A 148 15.32 0.09 22.30
C VAL A 148 15.28 -1.27 23.02
N MET A 149 14.91 -2.36 22.32
CA MET A 149 15.06 -3.75 22.77
C MET A 149 16.13 -4.48 21.98
#